data_AF-A0A7D8UBM0-F1
#
_entry.id   AF-A0A7D8UBM0-F1
#
_cell.length_a   1.000
_cell.length_b   1.000
_cell.length_c   1.000
_cell.angle_alpha   90.00
_cell.angle_beta   90.00
_cell.angle_gamma   90.00
#
_symmetry.space_group_name_H-M   'P 1'
#
loop_
_entity.id
_entity.type
_entity.pdbx_description
1 polymer ?
#
loop_
_entity_poly.entity_id
_entity_poly.type
_entity_poly.pdbx_seq_one_letter_code
_entity_poly.pdbx_strand_id
1 'polypeptide(L)'
;VLGSADASASDRALAICWLAHLVGDSHQPCHAGSLYAEVVFPEGDRGANSIRTRQSRNMHALWDQLLGQRYVHGDVRRRMAEIQTDTELVALADAVMDQPNGLDPGVWLKESRDAGLQFVYTPEVIDVVLRAQRAGSTDLETITLSEQYLKNAGRVAQLRALLAARRLAVVWGEAFAAATEAGVTLPEVGPTP
;
A
#
# COMPACT_ATOMS: atom_id res chain seq x y z
N VAL A 1 3.59 -19.20 13.38
CA VAL A 1 2.71 -18.61 14.43
C VAL A 1 1.24 -18.84 14.10
N LEU A 2 0.70 -18.31 12.99
CA LEU A 2 -0.74 -18.45 12.69
C LEU A 2 -1.22 -19.89 12.49
N GLY A 3 -0.48 -20.68 11.71
CA GLY A 3 -0.79 -22.11 11.48
C GLY A 3 -0.24 -23.05 12.56
N SER A 4 0.30 -22.54 13.67
CA SER A 4 0.95 -23.37 14.70
C SER A 4 -0.01 -23.72 15.82
N ALA A 5 -0.10 -25.01 16.17
CA ALA A 5 -0.91 -25.49 17.28
C ALA A 5 -0.39 -25.07 18.66
N ASP A 6 0.91 -24.84 18.77
CA ASP A 6 1.57 -24.46 20.03
C ASP A 6 1.49 -22.95 20.31
N ALA A 7 1.05 -22.14 19.34
CA ALA A 7 0.91 -20.71 19.54
C ALA A 7 -0.27 -20.38 20.46
N SER A 8 -0.16 -19.31 21.26
CA SER A 8 -1.30 -18.83 22.04
C SER A 8 -2.34 -18.13 21.15
N ALA A 9 -3.57 -18.00 21.64
CA ALA A 9 -4.59 -17.21 20.95
C ALA A 9 -4.18 -15.73 20.79
N SER A 10 -3.46 -15.19 21.78
CA SER A 10 -2.92 -13.82 21.75
C SER A 10 -1.87 -13.66 20.65
N ASP A 11 -0.95 -14.61 20.52
CA ASP A 11 0.09 -14.55 19.49
C ASP A 11 -0.50 -14.66 18.09
N ARG A 12 -1.53 -15.50 17.92
CA ARG A 12 -2.28 -15.58 16.66
C ARG A 12 -2.99 -14.28 16.35
N ALA A 13 -3.69 -13.67 17.32
CA ALA A 13 -4.36 -12.38 17.12
C ALA A 13 -3.37 -11.29 16.69
N LEU A 14 -2.22 -11.21 17.37
CA LEU A 14 -1.15 -10.29 17.02
C LEU A 14 -0.60 -10.54 15.60
N ALA A 15 -0.39 -11.80 15.24
CA ALA A 15 0.08 -12.16 13.91
C ALA A 15 -0.94 -11.82 12.79
N ILE A 16 -2.24 -11.96 13.04
CA ILE A 16 -3.29 -11.51 12.10
C ILE A 16 -3.14 -10.01 11.84
N CYS A 17 -3.03 -9.20 12.91
CA CYS A 17 -2.90 -7.76 12.80
C CYS A 17 -1.63 -7.36 12.04
N TRP A 18 -0.49 -7.98 12.35
CA TRP A 18 0.78 -7.72 11.64
C TRP A 18 0.70 -8.09 10.17
N LEU A 19 0.10 -9.23 9.81
CA LEU A 19 -0.06 -9.58 8.40
C LEU A 19 -0.95 -8.57 7.67
N ALA A 20 -2.08 -8.17 8.25
CA ALA A 20 -2.93 -7.15 7.62
C ALA A 20 -2.16 -5.84 7.37
N HIS A 21 -1.40 -5.39 8.37
CA HIS A 21 -0.62 -4.17 8.28
C HIS A 21 0.50 -4.26 7.24
N LEU A 22 1.35 -5.30 7.32
CA LEU A 22 2.50 -5.47 6.44
C LEU A 22 2.10 -5.75 4.99
N VAL A 23 1.02 -6.50 4.75
CA VAL A 23 0.49 -6.69 3.40
C VAL A 23 -0.01 -5.36 2.85
N GLY A 24 -0.73 -4.56 3.65
CA GLY A 24 -1.14 -3.21 3.27
C GLY A 24 0.04 -2.32 2.88
N ASP A 25 1.03 -2.20 3.77
CA ASP A 25 2.23 -1.37 3.55
C ASP A 25 3.04 -1.83 2.34
N SER A 26 3.16 -3.14 2.11
CA SER A 26 3.87 -3.69 0.95
C SER A 26 3.25 -3.28 -0.38
N HIS A 27 1.97 -2.87 -0.38
CA HIS A 27 1.25 -2.42 -1.57
C HIS A 27 1.23 -0.89 -1.74
N GLN A 28 1.67 -0.11 -0.74
CA GLN A 28 1.77 1.34 -0.80
C GLN A 28 3.07 1.73 -1.57
N PRO A 29 2.99 2.34 -2.76
CA PRO A 29 4.17 2.60 -3.60
C PRO A 29 5.32 3.37 -2.93
N CYS A 30 5.01 4.32 -2.05
CA CYS A 30 6.00 5.11 -1.31
C CYS A 30 6.75 4.30 -0.23
N HIS A 31 6.29 3.10 0.13
CA HIS A 31 6.99 2.20 1.05
C HIS A 31 8.04 1.31 0.34
N ALA A 32 8.10 1.34 -1.00
CA ALA A 32 8.94 0.44 -1.80
C ALA A 32 10.17 1.12 -2.44
N GLY A 33 10.58 2.28 -1.94
CA GLY A 33 11.81 2.93 -2.41
C GLY A 33 11.99 4.36 -1.92
N SER A 34 13.11 4.96 -2.33
CA SER A 34 13.43 6.36 -2.05
C SER A 34 14.08 7.00 -3.28
N LEU A 35 13.74 8.27 -3.54
CA LEU A 35 14.38 9.08 -4.56
C LEU A 35 15.69 9.63 -4.04
N TYR A 36 16.78 9.43 -4.79
CA TYR A 36 18.10 9.97 -4.51
C TYR A 36 18.44 11.11 -5.46
N ALA A 37 18.95 12.20 -4.90
CA ALA A 37 19.45 13.36 -5.64
C ALA A 37 20.62 13.94 -4.82
N GLU A 38 21.82 14.02 -5.40
CA GLU A 38 23.06 14.24 -4.64
C GLU A 38 23.04 15.47 -3.73
N VAL A 39 22.37 16.56 -4.14
CA VAL A 39 22.25 17.78 -3.34
C VAL A 39 20.97 17.78 -2.52
N VAL A 40 19.84 17.45 -3.16
CA VAL A 40 18.51 17.60 -2.53
C VAL A 40 18.22 16.46 -1.53
N PHE A 41 18.58 15.22 -1.89
CA PHE A 41 18.28 13.99 -1.16
C PHE A 41 19.49 13.02 -1.15
N PRO A 42 20.61 13.37 -0.50
CA PRO A 42 21.82 12.54 -0.48
C PRO A 42 21.59 11.18 0.19
N GLU A 43 20.72 11.13 1.20
CA GLU A 43 20.34 9.91 1.93
C GLU A 43 18.99 9.32 1.46
N GLY A 44 18.44 9.88 0.38
CA GLY A 44 17.09 9.59 -0.08
C GLY A 44 16.03 10.52 0.52
N ASP A 45 14.90 10.61 -0.16
CA ASP A 45 13.73 11.41 0.20
C ASP A 45 12.81 10.77 1.27
N ARG A 46 13.25 9.65 1.87
CA ARG A 46 12.54 8.92 2.93
C ARG A 46 11.16 8.42 2.45
N GLY A 47 11.11 7.88 1.23
CA GLY A 47 9.87 7.41 0.61
C GLY A 47 8.89 8.54 0.36
N ALA A 48 9.35 9.61 -0.29
CA ALA A 48 8.59 10.83 -0.56
C ALA A 48 8.13 11.64 0.68
N ASN A 49 8.64 11.35 1.88
CA ASN A 49 8.34 12.15 3.07
C ASN A 49 9.00 13.53 3.03
N SER A 50 10.15 13.66 2.35
CA SER A 50 10.90 14.91 2.22
C SER A 50 10.36 15.84 1.12
N ILE A 51 9.34 15.43 0.36
CA ILE A 51 8.76 16.24 -0.73
C ILE A 51 7.43 16.84 -0.26
N ARG A 52 7.39 18.16 -0.07
CA ARG A 52 6.18 18.87 0.39
C ARG A 52 5.17 19.06 -0.74
N THR A 53 3.89 18.94 -0.41
CA THR A 53 2.79 19.21 -1.35
C THR A 53 1.85 20.28 -0.79
N ARG A 54 0.98 20.87 -1.62
CA ARG A 54 -0.09 21.77 -1.14
C ARG A 54 -1.34 21.01 -0.70
N GLN A 55 -1.57 19.82 -1.27
CA GLN A 55 -2.74 18.99 -1.01
C GLN A 55 -2.67 18.21 0.30
N SER A 56 -1.45 17.95 0.80
CA SER A 56 -1.20 17.30 2.09
C SER A 56 0.11 17.86 2.67
N ARG A 57 0.56 17.34 3.82
CA ARG A 57 1.82 17.78 4.44
C ARG A 57 3.06 17.43 3.61
N ASN A 58 3.04 16.28 2.94
CA ASN A 58 4.09 15.77 2.04
C ASN A 58 3.49 14.73 1.09
N MET A 59 4.27 14.27 0.12
CA MET A 59 3.84 13.28 -0.86
C MET A 59 3.51 11.93 -0.21
N HIS A 60 4.32 11.43 0.72
CA HIS A 60 4.04 10.15 1.38
C HIS A 60 2.66 10.14 2.05
N ALA A 61 2.37 11.17 2.85
CA ALA A 61 1.10 11.33 3.53
C ALA A 61 -0.07 11.59 2.59
N LEU A 62 0.18 12.22 1.43
CA LEU A 62 -0.83 12.29 0.37
C LEU A 62 -1.20 10.89 -0.10
N TRP A 63 -0.20 10.04 -0.41
CA TRP A 63 -0.41 8.68 -0.89
C TRP A 63 -1.11 7.78 0.13
N ASP A 64 -0.74 7.86 1.41
CA ASP A 64 -1.44 7.16 2.51
C ASP A 64 -2.94 7.48 2.59
N GLN A 65 -3.32 8.68 2.15
CA GLN A 65 -4.65 9.25 2.31
C GLN A 65 -5.54 9.11 1.07
N LEU A 66 -5.04 8.57 -0.05
CA LEU A 66 -5.77 8.51 -1.34
C LEU A 66 -7.05 7.67 -1.27
N LEU A 67 -7.14 6.73 -0.32
CA LEU A 67 -8.33 5.89 -0.11
C LEU A 67 -9.35 6.51 0.86
N GLY A 68 -9.00 7.62 1.52
CA GLY A 68 -9.84 8.32 2.48
C GLY A 68 -9.01 8.85 3.64
N GLN A 69 -9.35 10.05 4.11
CA GLN A 69 -8.65 10.71 5.22
C GLN A 69 -9.18 10.33 6.60
N ARG A 70 -10.29 9.59 6.68
CA ARG A 70 -10.97 9.27 7.93
C ARG A 70 -11.29 7.77 7.98
N TYR A 71 -11.06 7.17 9.14
CA TYR A 71 -11.43 5.79 9.44
C TYR A 71 -12.89 5.71 9.92
N VAL A 72 -13.81 6.34 9.18
CA VAL A 72 -15.25 6.23 9.46
C VAL A 72 -15.75 4.98 8.76
N HIS A 73 -16.35 4.06 9.52
CA HIS A 73 -16.79 2.76 9.00
C HIS A 73 -17.66 2.89 7.72
N GLY A 74 -18.56 3.88 7.67
CA GLY A 74 -19.39 4.13 6.49
C GLY A 74 -18.59 4.52 5.25
N ASP A 75 -17.56 5.34 5.40
CA ASP A 75 -16.69 5.77 4.30
C ASP A 75 -15.83 4.62 3.77
N VAL A 76 -15.28 3.80 4.68
CA VAL A 76 -14.50 2.61 4.32
C VAL A 76 -15.38 1.62 3.56
N ARG A 77 -16.60 1.33 4.04
CA ARG A 77 -17.54 0.42 3.36
C ARG A 77 -17.92 0.94 1.97
N ARG A 78 -18.17 2.25 1.84
CA ARG A 78 -18.46 2.87 0.54
C ARG A 78 -17.29 2.72 -0.43
N ARG A 79 -16.07 3.06 -0.01
CA ARG A 79 -14.87 2.93 -0.85
C ARG A 79 -14.59 1.48 -1.24
N MET A 80 -14.79 0.54 -0.31
CA MET A 80 -14.69 -0.89 -0.62
C MET A 80 -15.67 -1.29 -1.73
N ALA A 81 -16.94 -0.87 -1.64
CA ALA A 81 -17.94 -1.15 -2.68
C ALA A 81 -17.59 -0.49 -4.02
N GLU A 82 -17.12 0.77 -4.01
CA GLU A 82 -16.63 1.47 -5.21
C GLU A 82 -15.52 0.66 -5.91
N ILE A 83 -14.52 0.18 -5.16
CA ILE A 83 -13.41 -0.60 -5.71
C ILE A 83 -13.88 -1.97 -6.23
N GLN A 84 -14.74 -2.67 -5.48
CA GLN A 84 -15.21 -4.01 -5.84
C GLN A 84 -16.16 -4.04 -7.03
N THR A 85 -16.88 -2.95 -7.28
CA THR A 85 -17.83 -2.84 -8.40
C THR A 85 -17.20 -2.26 -9.66
N ASP A 86 -15.95 -1.78 -9.58
CA ASP A 86 -15.20 -1.29 -10.72
C ASP A 86 -14.63 -2.46 -11.54
N THR A 87 -15.27 -2.73 -12.69
CA THR A 87 -14.95 -3.88 -13.52
C THR A 87 -13.54 -3.84 -14.12
N GLU A 88 -13.01 -2.65 -14.38
CA GLU A 88 -11.65 -2.51 -14.91
C GLU A 88 -10.60 -2.79 -13.81
N LEU A 89 -10.79 -2.28 -12.60
CA LEU A 89 -9.90 -2.62 -11.47
C LEU A 89 -9.93 -4.10 -11.15
N VAL A 90 -11.12 -4.69 -11.13
CA VAL A 90 -11.31 -6.11 -10.84
C VAL A 90 -10.60 -6.95 -11.89
N ALA A 91 -10.80 -6.67 -13.18
CA ALA A 91 -10.13 -7.39 -14.26
C ALA A 91 -8.60 -7.25 -14.22
N LEU A 92 -8.08 -6.05 -13.94
CA LEU A 92 -6.65 -5.82 -13.77
C LEU A 92 -6.10 -6.61 -12.58
N ALA A 93 -6.80 -6.59 -11.45
CA ALA A 93 -6.40 -7.31 -10.27
C ALA A 93 -6.46 -8.83 -10.48
N ASP A 94 -7.44 -9.35 -11.23
CA ASP A 94 -7.53 -10.77 -11.59
C ASP A 94 -6.30 -11.17 -12.42
N ALA A 95 -6.00 -10.40 -13.46
CA ALA A 95 -4.84 -10.66 -14.33
C ALA A 95 -3.50 -10.62 -13.58
N VAL A 96 -3.37 -9.76 -12.56
CA VAL A 96 -2.16 -9.72 -11.71
C VAL A 96 -2.12 -10.89 -10.74
N MET A 97 -3.26 -11.29 -10.16
CA MET A 97 -3.34 -12.45 -9.25
C MET A 97 -3.02 -13.77 -9.96
N ASP A 98 -3.32 -13.88 -11.26
CA ASP A 98 -3.03 -15.05 -12.08
C ASP A 98 -1.54 -15.18 -12.46
N GLN A 99 -0.71 -14.17 -12.16
CA GLN A 99 0.71 -14.26 -12.44
C GLN A 99 1.41 -15.28 -11.53
N PRO A 100 2.42 -16.01 -12.05
CA PRO A 100 3.24 -16.89 -11.22
C PRO A 100 3.85 -16.13 -10.04
N ASN A 101 3.93 -16.80 -8.89
CA ASN A 101 4.47 -16.22 -7.65
C ASN A 101 3.68 -14.99 -7.15
N GLY A 102 2.40 -14.85 -7.51
CA GLY A 102 1.55 -13.74 -7.07
C GLY A 102 1.38 -13.61 -5.54
N LEU A 103 1.80 -14.60 -4.76
CA LEU A 103 1.84 -14.57 -3.29
C LEU A 103 3.23 -14.30 -2.68
N ASP A 104 4.27 -14.16 -3.50
CA ASP A 104 5.62 -13.82 -3.04
C ASP A 104 5.69 -12.33 -2.65
N PRO A 105 5.99 -11.98 -1.38
CA PRO A 105 6.14 -10.59 -0.95
C PRO A 105 7.20 -9.80 -1.75
N GLY A 106 8.22 -10.48 -2.26
CA GLY A 106 9.23 -9.86 -3.13
C GLY A 106 8.64 -9.35 -4.45
N VAL A 107 7.65 -10.06 -5.00
CA VAL A 107 6.90 -9.61 -6.19
C VAL A 107 6.05 -8.39 -5.84
N TRP A 108 5.39 -8.38 -4.68
CA TRP A 108 4.53 -7.26 -4.27
C TRP A 108 5.33 -5.96 -4.11
N LEU A 109 6.51 -6.05 -3.49
CA LEU A 109 7.43 -4.93 -3.33
C LEU A 109 7.98 -4.45 -4.67
N LYS A 110 8.30 -5.36 -5.59
CA LYS A 110 8.71 -4.98 -6.95
C LYS A 110 7.61 -4.21 -7.67
N GLU A 111 6.36 -4.68 -7.61
CA GLU A 111 5.22 -3.97 -8.20
C GLU A 111 5.01 -2.59 -7.57
N SER A 112 5.14 -2.46 -6.24
CA SER A 112 5.06 -1.17 -5.55
C SER A 112 6.18 -0.23 -6.00
N ARG A 113 7.40 -0.75 -6.19
CA ARG A 113 8.54 0.03 -6.71
C ARG A 113 8.27 0.50 -8.14
N ASP A 114 7.77 -0.39 -9.01
CA ASP A 114 7.43 -0.05 -10.39
C ASP A 114 6.31 1.01 -10.43
N ALA A 115 5.29 0.88 -9.57
CA ALA A 115 4.26 1.90 -9.40
C ALA A 115 4.83 3.23 -8.85
N GLY A 116 5.82 3.16 -7.95
CA GLY A 116 6.55 4.33 -7.45
C GLY A 116 7.24 5.10 -8.57
N LEU A 117 7.97 4.40 -9.43
CA LEU A 117 8.66 4.98 -10.59
C LEU A 117 7.69 5.61 -11.59
N GLN A 118 6.53 4.98 -11.82
CA GLN A 118 5.59 5.42 -12.85
C GLN A 118 4.62 6.50 -12.36
N PHE A 119 4.16 6.42 -11.12
CA PHE A 119 3.02 7.22 -10.63
C PHE A 119 3.34 8.10 -9.43
N VAL A 120 4.30 7.72 -8.56
CA VAL A 120 4.72 8.58 -7.45
C VAL A 120 5.64 9.68 -7.99
N TYR A 121 6.75 9.28 -8.60
CA TYR A 121 7.81 10.17 -9.09
C TYR A 121 7.63 10.54 -10.56
N THR A 122 6.47 11.08 -10.91
CA THR A 122 6.18 11.55 -12.27
C THR A 122 7.09 12.71 -12.69
N PRO A 123 7.16 13.07 -13.98
CA PRO A 123 7.91 14.24 -14.43
C PRO A 123 7.54 15.52 -13.68
N GLU A 124 6.27 15.71 -13.33
CA GLU A 124 5.78 16.84 -12.53
C GLU A 124 6.52 16.97 -11.17
N VAL A 125 6.88 15.83 -10.56
CA VAL A 125 7.64 15.78 -9.30
C VAL A 125 9.14 15.87 -9.55
N ILE A 126 9.65 15.09 -10.51
CA ILE A 126 11.08 15.00 -10.82
C ILE A 126 11.63 16.34 -11.30
N ASP A 127 10.88 17.09 -12.12
CA ASP A 127 11.33 18.38 -12.64
C ASP A 127 11.59 19.41 -11.52
N VAL A 128 10.79 19.35 -10.44
CA VAL A 128 10.98 20.20 -9.25
C VAL A 128 12.30 19.85 -8.55
N VAL A 129 12.55 18.56 -8.35
CA VAL A 129 13.80 18.06 -7.73
C VAL A 129 15.01 18.39 -8.59
N LEU A 130 14.92 18.21 -9.90
CA LEU A 130 16.00 18.53 -10.83
C LEU A 130 16.31 20.02 -10.88
N ARG A 131 15.32 20.90 -10.77
CA ARG A 131 15.55 22.36 -10.67
C ARG A 131 16.35 22.71 -9.42
N ALA A 132 15.95 22.19 -8.25
CA ALA A 132 16.67 22.43 -6.99
C ALA A 132 18.10 21.85 -7.04
N GLN A 133 18.25 20.63 -7.54
CA GLN A 133 19.54 19.96 -7.73
C GLN A 133 20.49 20.79 -8.60
N ARG A 134 20.02 21.29 -9.75
CA ARG A 134 20.83 22.13 -10.67
C ARG A 134 21.20 23.48 -10.07
N ALA A 135 20.33 24.02 -9.21
CA ALA A 135 20.59 25.25 -8.46
C ALA A 135 21.55 25.05 -7.28
N GLY A 136 21.95 23.80 -6.97
CA GLY A 136 22.73 23.50 -5.77
C GLY A 136 21.96 23.79 -4.47
N SER A 137 20.63 23.78 -4.52
CA SER A 137 19.76 24.12 -3.39
C SER A 137 19.22 22.85 -2.73
N THR A 138 19.29 22.81 -1.40
CA THR A 138 18.58 21.81 -0.57
C THR A 138 17.14 22.22 -0.30
N ASP A 139 16.75 23.47 -0.59
CA ASP A 139 15.38 23.94 -0.46
C ASP A 139 14.57 23.56 -1.70
N LEU A 140 13.53 22.76 -1.47
CA LEU A 140 12.61 22.28 -2.49
C LEU A 140 11.29 23.04 -2.39
N GLU A 141 10.85 23.62 -3.51
CA GLU A 141 9.55 24.28 -3.55
C GLU A 141 8.40 23.29 -3.23
N THR A 142 7.41 23.77 -2.48
CA THR A 142 6.21 22.97 -2.21
C THR A 142 5.41 22.75 -3.49
N ILE A 143 5.27 21.49 -3.90
CA ILE A 143 4.65 21.09 -5.16
C ILE A 143 3.11 21.22 -5.07
N THR A 144 2.49 21.73 -6.13
CA THR A 144 1.04 21.64 -6.32
C THR A 144 0.77 20.62 -7.40
N LEU A 145 0.37 19.41 -7.00
CA LEU A 145 0.13 18.32 -7.95
C LEU A 145 -1.11 18.57 -8.81
N SER A 146 -1.04 18.22 -10.09
CA SER A 146 -2.12 18.38 -11.04
C SER A 146 -3.34 17.51 -10.69
N GLU A 147 -4.52 17.91 -11.14
CA GLU A 147 -5.71 17.06 -11.00
C GLU A 147 -5.53 15.69 -11.67
N GLN A 148 -4.81 15.66 -12.80
CA GLN A 148 -4.51 14.42 -13.51
C GLN A 148 -3.61 13.50 -12.68
N TYR A 149 -2.59 14.07 -12.00
CA TYR A 149 -1.78 13.31 -11.05
C TYR A 149 -2.65 12.69 -9.97
N LEU A 150 -3.52 13.49 -9.32
CA LEU A 150 -4.35 13.02 -8.21
C LEU A 150 -5.34 11.93 -8.64
N LYS A 151 -5.94 12.06 -9.83
CA LYS A 151 -6.81 11.03 -10.41
C LYS A 151 -6.05 9.73 -10.67
N ASN A 152 -4.87 9.81 -11.29
CA ASN A 152 -4.04 8.64 -11.58
C ASN A 152 -3.56 7.97 -10.29
N ALA A 153 -3.06 8.74 -9.32
CA ALA A 153 -2.61 8.25 -8.02
C ALA A 153 -3.77 7.56 -7.27
N GLY A 154 -4.96 8.17 -7.24
CA GLY A 154 -6.14 7.56 -6.65
C GLY A 154 -6.52 6.23 -7.30
N ARG A 155 -6.45 6.14 -8.63
CA ARG A 155 -6.70 4.89 -9.38
C ARG A 155 -5.71 3.79 -9.01
N VAL A 156 -4.42 4.14 -8.93
CA VAL A 156 -3.36 3.21 -8.51
C VAL A 156 -3.58 2.76 -7.07
N ALA A 157 -3.86 3.68 -6.14
CA ALA A 157 -4.10 3.34 -4.74
C ALA A 157 -5.28 2.36 -4.58
N GLN A 158 -6.35 2.53 -5.37
CA GLN A 158 -7.49 1.61 -5.39
C GLN A 158 -7.10 0.22 -5.88
N LEU A 159 -6.35 0.12 -6.99
CA LEU A 159 -5.86 -1.16 -7.51
C LEU A 159 -4.93 -1.85 -6.49
N ARG A 160 -3.99 -1.11 -5.90
CA ARG A 160 -3.05 -1.64 -4.90
C ARG A 160 -3.77 -2.15 -3.66
N ALA A 161 -4.81 -1.46 -3.19
CA ALA A 161 -5.63 -1.92 -2.07
C ALA A 161 -6.41 -3.20 -2.40
N LEU A 162 -6.95 -3.32 -3.61
CA LEU A 162 -7.64 -4.53 -4.07
C LEU A 162 -6.68 -5.73 -4.11
N LEU A 163 -5.47 -5.54 -4.63
CA LEU A 163 -4.43 -6.57 -4.65
C LEU A 163 -4.01 -6.98 -3.23
N ALA A 164 -3.79 -6.00 -2.34
CA ALA A 164 -3.45 -6.26 -0.94
C ALA A 164 -4.52 -7.11 -0.26
N ALA A 165 -5.80 -6.75 -0.43
CA ALA A 165 -6.92 -7.47 0.15
C ALA A 165 -7.03 -8.92 -0.36
N ARG A 166 -6.86 -9.13 -1.67
CA ARG A 166 -6.93 -10.46 -2.29
C ARG A 166 -5.78 -11.36 -1.85
N ARG A 167 -4.55 -10.83 -1.84
CA ARG A 167 -3.36 -11.57 -1.37
C ARG A 167 -3.46 -11.90 0.11
N LEU A 168 -3.90 -10.94 0.93
CA LEU A 168 -4.11 -11.16 2.36
C LEU A 168 -5.16 -12.26 2.63
N ALA A 169 -6.25 -12.27 1.85
CA ALA A 169 -7.28 -13.30 1.97
C ALA A 169 -6.73 -14.70 1.69
N VAL A 170 -5.86 -14.86 0.69
CA VAL A 170 -5.21 -16.14 0.39
C VAL A 170 -4.22 -16.52 1.50
N VAL A 171 -3.34 -15.60 1.92
CA VAL A 171 -2.35 -15.84 2.99
C VAL A 171 -3.03 -16.25 4.30
N TRP A 172 -4.11 -15.59 4.69
CA TRP A 172 -4.89 -15.98 5.86
C TRP A 172 -5.59 -17.32 5.66
N GLY A 173 -6.18 -17.56 4.48
CA GLY A 173 -6.83 -18.83 4.15
C GLY A 173 -5.89 -20.02 4.31
N GLU A 174 -4.68 -19.95 3.74
CA GLU A 174 -3.66 -20.99 3.86
C GLU A 174 -3.23 -21.20 5.32
N ALA A 175 -3.02 -20.12 6.07
CA ALA A 175 -2.62 -20.19 7.47
C ALA A 175 -3.70 -20.81 8.38
N PHE A 176 -4.97 -20.52 8.12
CA PHE A 176 -6.10 -21.08 8.87
C PHE A 176 -6.37 -22.54 8.52
N ALA A 177 -6.20 -22.93 7.25
CA ALA A 177 -6.28 -24.32 6.84
C ALA A 177 -5.21 -25.17 7.56
N ALA A 178 -3.95 -24.71 7.56
CA ALA A 178 -2.86 -25.36 8.28
C ALA A 178 -3.12 -25.48 9.80
N ALA A 179 -3.72 -24.46 10.42
CA ALA A 179 -4.10 -24.51 11.83
C ALA A 179 -5.16 -25.59 12.11
N THR A 180 -6.13 -25.73 11.21
CA THR A 180 -7.21 -26.72 11.33
C THR A 180 -6.66 -28.15 11.20
N GLU A 181 -5.77 -28.38 10.24
CA GLU A 181 -5.08 -29.68 10.07
C GLU A 181 -4.20 -30.03 11.28
N ALA A 182 -3.63 -29.03 11.95
CA ALA A 182 -2.84 -29.21 13.18
C ALA A 182 -3.70 -29.40 14.45
N GLY A 183 -5.02 -29.50 14.34
CA GLY A 183 -5.93 -29.74 15.47
C GLY A 183 -6.23 -28.51 16.33
N VAL A 184 -6.00 -27.30 15.81
CA VAL A 184 -6.35 -26.05 16.51
C VAL A 184 -7.83 -25.78 16.38
N THR A 185 -8.56 -25.80 17.49
CA THR A 185 -9.93 -25.28 17.55
C THR A 185 -9.89 -23.75 17.57
N LEU A 186 -10.41 -23.12 16.51
CA LEU A 186 -10.71 -21.69 16.56
C LEU A 186 -11.81 -21.47 17.62
N PRO A 187 -11.73 -20.38 18.41
CA PRO A 187 -12.79 -20.09 19.37
C PRO A 187 -14.11 -19.92 18.61
N GLU A 188 -15.16 -20.61 19.05
CA GLU A 188 -16.51 -20.35 18.55
C GLU A 188 -16.81 -18.87 18.73
N VAL A 189 -17.19 -18.20 17.63
CA VAL A 189 -17.73 -16.85 17.70
C VAL A 189 -19.08 -16.99 18.40
N GLY A 190 -19.07 -16.81 19.72
CA GLY A 190 -20.30 -16.74 20.51
C GLY A 190 -21.21 -15.66 19.95
N PRO A 191 -22.54 -15.80 20.06
CA PRO A 191 -23.48 -14.85 19.49
C PRO A 191 -23.14 -13.44 19.96
N THR A 192 -22.98 -12.52 19.01
CA THR A 192 -22.79 -11.10 19.29
C THR A 192 -23.92 -10.58 20.17
N PRO A 193 -23.62 -9.73 21.18
CA PRO A 193 -24.64 -9.12 22.04
C PRO A 193 -25.60 -8.21 21.27
#